data_AF-A0A251XE87-F1
#
_entry.id   AF-A0A251XE87-F1
#
_cell.length_a   1.000
_cell.length_b   1.000
_cell.length_c   1.000
_cell.angle_alpha   90.00
_cell.angle_beta   90.00
_cell.angle_gamma   90.00
#
_symmetry.space_group_name_H-M   'P 1'
#
loop_
_entity.id
_entity.type
_entity.pdbx_description
1 polymer ?
#
loop_
_entity_poly.entity_id
_entity_poly.type
_entity_poly.pdbx_seq_one_letter_code
_entity_poly.pdbx_strand_id
1 'polypeptide(L)'
;MRASAQFTSPTTEIYATTADAQTALGSAMPTWIPADGALIRTKSEAKAGSIVAVQTATPAPAPGGCTDLQMTTIQDTWWPPEIDPATVTCADGWNLFGANGRIYGWSTTVLG
;
A
#
# COMPACT_ATOMS: atom_id res chain seq x y z
N MET A 1 1.57 -36.86 -10.53
CA MET A 1 1.14 -35.48 -10.85
C MET A 1 1.87 -34.55 -9.89
N ARG A 2 2.84 -33.76 -10.36
CA ARG A 2 3.52 -32.76 -9.52
C ARG A 2 2.68 -31.49 -9.58
N ALA A 3 2.17 -31.05 -8.43
CA ALA A 3 1.47 -29.78 -8.30
C ALA A 3 2.41 -28.67 -8.80
N SER A 4 1.96 -27.93 -9.80
CA SER A 4 2.56 -26.65 -10.15
C SER A 4 2.44 -25.79 -8.89
N ALA A 5 3.55 -25.58 -8.18
CA ALA A 5 3.62 -24.44 -7.28
C ALA A 5 3.32 -23.23 -8.17
N GLN A 6 2.12 -22.66 -8.03
CA GLN A 6 1.76 -21.44 -8.71
C GLN A 6 2.76 -20.40 -8.20
N PHE A 7 3.78 -20.11 -9.01
CA PHE A 7 4.60 -18.92 -8.85
C PHE A 7 3.66 -17.76 -9.17
N THR A 8 2.90 -17.32 -8.16
CA THR A 8 2.09 -16.10 -8.30
C THR A 8 3.09 -14.96 -8.33
N SER A 9 3.42 -14.50 -9.54
CA SER A 9 4.28 -13.34 -9.73
C SER A 9 3.67 -12.14 -8.99
N PRO A 10 4.50 -11.27 -8.39
CA PRO A 10 4.04 -10.00 -7.86
C PRO A 10 3.23 -9.26 -8.91
N THR A 11 2.07 -8.72 -8.53
CA THR A 11 1.31 -7.80 -9.38
C THR A 11 1.72 -6.39 -9.05
N THR A 12 2.01 -5.57 -10.07
CA THR A 12 2.36 -4.16 -9.90
C THR A 12 1.49 -3.35 -10.83
N GLU A 13 0.73 -2.40 -10.29
CA GLU A 13 -0.19 -1.56 -11.04
C GLU A 13 0.02 -0.09 -10.72
N ILE A 14 -0.25 0.78 -11.69
CA ILE A 14 -0.19 2.23 -11.53
C ILE A 14 -1.48 2.84 -12.06
N TYR A 15 -2.16 3.59 -11.21
CA TYR A 15 -3.39 4.30 -11.52
C TYR A 15 -3.14 5.80 -11.52
N ALA A 16 -3.69 6.50 -12.51
CA ALA A 16 -3.51 7.95 -12.61
C ALA A 16 -4.26 8.68 -11.49
N THR A 17 -5.46 8.19 -11.14
CA THR A 17 -6.34 8.78 -10.13
C THR A 17 -6.93 7.75 -9.17
N THR A 18 -7.44 8.22 -8.03
CA THR A 18 -8.24 7.41 -7.09
C THR A 18 -9.45 6.75 -7.77
N ALA A 19 -10.11 7.43 -8.71
CA ALA A 19 -11.26 6.86 -9.43
C ALA A 19 -10.86 5.67 -10.32
N ASP A 20 -9.69 5.76 -10.98
CA ASP A 20 -9.16 4.66 -11.80
C ASP A 20 -8.82 3.44 -10.92
N ALA A 21 -8.15 3.68 -9.79
CA ALA A 21 -7.85 2.65 -8.80
C ALA A 21 -9.13 2.01 -8.26
N GLN A 22 -10.17 2.80 -7.95
CA GLN A 22 -11.46 2.31 -7.47
C GLN A 22 -12.17 1.44 -8.50
N THR A 23 -12.10 1.82 -9.77
CA THR A 23 -12.70 1.05 -10.87
C THR A 23 -12.01 -0.30 -11.04
N ALA A 24 -10.68 -0.34 -10.90
CA ALA A 24 -9.90 -1.56 -11.06
C ALA A 24 -9.96 -2.49 -9.84
N LEU A 25 -9.87 -1.94 -8.63
CA LEU A 25 -9.75 -2.70 -7.38
C LEU A 25 -11.10 -2.96 -6.71
N GLY A 26 -12.14 -2.18 -7.03
CA GLY A 26 -13.46 -2.33 -6.41
C GLY A 26 -13.38 -2.31 -4.88
N SER A 27 -13.94 -3.33 -4.23
CA SER A 27 -13.93 -3.47 -2.78
C SER A 27 -12.54 -3.73 -2.17
N ALA A 28 -11.55 -4.11 -2.97
CA ALA A 28 -10.17 -4.25 -2.50
C ALA A 28 -9.47 -2.89 -2.34
N MET A 29 -10.04 -1.80 -2.87
CA MET A 29 -9.44 -0.48 -2.75
C MET A 29 -9.35 -0.05 -1.27
N PRO A 30 -8.16 0.37 -0.78
CA PRO A 30 -8.04 0.86 0.58
C PRO A 30 -8.79 2.18 0.79
N THR A 31 -9.59 2.24 1.85
CA THR A 31 -10.45 3.37 2.25
C THR A 31 -9.68 4.63 2.65
N TRP A 32 -8.42 4.47 3.07
CA TRP A 32 -7.56 5.58 3.46
C TRP A 32 -7.02 6.37 2.27
N ILE A 33 -7.10 5.84 1.04
CA ILE A 33 -6.62 6.54 -0.16
C ILE A 33 -7.51 7.77 -0.40
N PRO A 34 -6.97 8.99 -0.36
CA PRO A 34 -7.77 10.20 -0.52
C PRO A 34 -8.40 10.32 -1.92
N ALA A 35 -9.52 11.04 -2.02
CA ALA A 35 -10.20 11.28 -3.28
C ALA A 35 -9.36 12.09 -4.29
N ASP A 36 -8.45 12.95 -3.81
CA ASP A 36 -7.51 13.72 -4.62
C ASP A 36 -6.21 12.96 -4.94
N GLY A 37 -6.18 11.65 -4.64
CA GLY A 37 -5.04 10.79 -4.89
C GLY A 37 -4.69 10.71 -6.38
N ALA A 38 -3.39 10.89 -6.66
CA ALA A 38 -2.80 10.81 -7.97
C ALA A 38 -1.60 9.85 -7.96
N LEU A 39 -1.26 9.32 -9.14
CA LEU A 39 -0.12 8.40 -9.33
C LEU A 39 -0.09 7.28 -8.27
N ILE A 40 -1.23 6.62 -8.08
CA ILE A 40 -1.37 5.54 -7.11
C ILE A 40 -0.63 4.33 -7.64
N ARG A 41 0.43 3.92 -6.93
CA ARG A 41 1.20 2.73 -7.26
C ARG A 41 0.84 1.65 -6.26
N THR A 42 0.55 0.46 -6.76
CA THR A 42 0.28 -0.71 -5.92
C THR A 42 1.23 -1.83 -6.32
N LYS A 43 1.64 -2.63 -5.34
CA LYS A 43 2.32 -3.90 -5.58
C LYS A 43 1.84 -4.92 -4.57
N SER A 44 1.46 -6.10 -5.05
CA SER A 44 0.95 -7.18 -4.22
C SER A 44 1.74 -8.45 -4.43
N GLU A 45 2.01 -9.16 -3.33
CA GLU A 45 2.74 -10.42 -3.29
C GLU A 45 2.00 -11.40 -2.38
N ALA A 46 1.70 -12.61 -2.86
CA ALA A 46 0.83 -13.56 -2.17
C ALA A 46 1.26 -13.93 -0.73
N LYS A 47 2.56 -13.81 -0.40
CA LYS A 47 3.10 -14.13 0.93
C LYS A 47 3.49 -12.90 1.76
N ALA A 48 3.56 -11.73 1.15
CA ALA A 48 4.02 -10.50 1.82
C ALA A 48 2.92 -9.43 1.92
N GLY A 49 1.80 -9.59 1.23
CA GLY A 49 0.67 -8.66 1.24
C GLY A 49 0.78 -7.62 0.14
N SER A 50 0.54 -6.35 0.45
CA SER A 50 0.57 -5.27 -0.52
C SER A 50 1.23 -4.01 0.02
N ILE A 51 1.88 -3.29 -0.88
CA ILE A 51 2.36 -1.91 -0.68
C ILE A 51 1.63 -0.97 -1.64
N VAL A 52 1.36 0.24 -1.17
CA VAL A 52 0.68 1.30 -1.91
C VAL A 52 1.41 2.61 -1.68
N ALA A 53 1.57 3.42 -2.73
CA ALA A 53 1.95 4.82 -2.62
C ALA A 53 0.96 5.69 -3.39
N VAL A 54 0.51 6.77 -2.78
CA VAL A 54 -0.36 7.78 -3.40
C VAL A 54 0.26 9.16 -3.26
N GLN A 55 0.28 9.92 -4.35
CA GLN A 55 0.61 11.33 -4.31
C GLN A 55 -0.67 12.13 -4.06
N THR A 56 -0.67 13.01 -3.07
CA THR A 56 -1.88 13.73 -2.64
C THR A 56 -1.48 15.01 -1.92
N ALA A 57 -2.35 16.02 -1.96
CA ALA A 57 -2.20 17.22 -1.13
C ALA A 57 -2.79 17.02 0.27
N THR A 58 -3.61 15.98 0.45
CA THR A 58 -4.18 15.58 1.74
C THR A 58 -3.05 15.22 2.71
N PRO A 59 -3.01 15.82 3.91
CA PRO A 59 -2.02 15.46 4.92
C PRO A 59 -2.11 13.98 5.28
N ALA A 60 -0.95 13.35 5.52
CA ALA A 60 -0.92 12.00 6.06
C ALA A 60 -1.59 11.97 7.44
N PRO A 61 -2.23 10.85 7.83
CA PRO A 61 -2.86 10.74 9.14
C PRO A 61 -1.81 10.87 10.25
N ALA A 62 -2.20 11.38 11.41
CA ALA A 62 -1.29 11.63 12.51
C ALA A 62 -0.58 10.33 12.96
N PRO A 63 0.74 10.37 13.20
CA PRO A 63 1.51 9.22 13.68
C PRO A 63 1.08 8.80 15.09
N GLY A 64 1.38 7.55 15.46
CA GLY A 64 1.29 7.11 16.87
C GLY A 64 0.10 6.20 17.23
N GLY A 65 -0.43 5.44 16.27
CA GLY A 65 -1.56 4.51 16.50
C GLY A 65 -1.27 3.02 16.29
N CYS A 66 -0.09 2.65 15.77
CA CYS A 66 0.24 1.23 15.53
C CYS A 66 0.93 0.60 16.74
N THR A 67 0.22 -0.28 17.45
CA THR A 67 0.83 -1.14 18.47
C THR A 67 1.36 -2.46 17.92
N ASP A 68 0.89 -2.88 16.73
CA ASP A 68 1.26 -4.14 16.08
C ASP A 68 1.78 -3.88 14.65
N LEU A 69 2.86 -3.12 14.56
CA LEU A 69 3.48 -2.75 13.29
C LEU A 69 4.15 -3.96 12.64
N GLN A 70 3.54 -4.49 11.60
CA GLN A 70 4.08 -5.61 10.82
C GLN A 70 4.75 -5.10 9.54
N MET A 71 6.06 -4.85 9.57
CA MET A 71 6.79 -4.34 8.41
C MET A 71 6.67 -5.26 7.19
N THR A 72 6.39 -4.67 6.03
CA THR A 72 6.39 -5.40 4.75
C THR A 72 7.79 -5.89 4.39
N THR A 73 7.86 -7.06 3.75
CA THR A 73 9.10 -7.58 3.15
C THR A 73 9.21 -7.26 1.66
N ILE A 74 8.16 -6.65 1.08
CA ILE A 74 8.14 -6.25 -0.34
C ILE A 74 9.20 -5.17 -0.56
N GLN A 75 10.08 -5.41 -1.53
CA GLN A 75 11.10 -4.47 -1.95
C GLN A 75 10.74 -3.88 -3.31
N ASP A 76 10.80 -2.55 -3.43
CA ASP A 76 10.67 -1.87 -4.71
C ASP A 76 11.48 -0.56 -4.73
N THR A 77 11.87 -0.11 -5.92
CA THR A 77 12.66 1.10 -6.13
C THR A 77 11.94 2.39 -5.71
N TRP A 78 10.60 2.37 -5.69
CA TRP A 78 9.79 3.50 -5.23
C TRP A 78 9.36 3.37 -3.77
N TRP A 79 9.57 2.20 -3.16
CA TRP A 79 9.29 1.99 -1.76
C TRP A 79 10.46 2.53 -0.93
N PRO A 80 10.22 3.29 0.15
CA PRO A 80 11.30 3.76 1.01
C PRO A 80 12.10 2.60 1.60
N PRO A 81 13.45 2.65 1.56
CA PRO A 81 14.29 1.57 2.09
C PRO A 81 14.29 1.50 3.62
N GLU A 82 13.96 2.61 4.28
CA GLU A 82 13.87 2.74 5.72
C GLU A 82 12.56 3.47 6.06
N ILE A 83 11.84 2.94 7.05
CA ILE A 83 10.60 3.50 7.56
C ILE A 83 10.77 3.65 9.06
N ASP A 84 10.65 4.87 9.58
CA ASP A 84 10.65 5.13 11.02
C ASP A 84 9.31 4.68 11.62
N PRO A 85 9.28 3.63 12.48
CA PRO A 85 8.07 3.16 13.13
C PRO A 85 7.29 4.25 13.87
N ALA A 86 7.98 5.27 14.42
CA ALA A 86 7.35 6.35 15.17
C ALA A 86 6.50 7.27 14.29
N THR A 87 6.72 7.25 12.96
CA THR A 87 5.95 8.04 11.99
C THR A 87 4.74 7.30 11.44
N VAL A 88 4.57 6.03 11.82
CA VAL A 88 3.54 5.15 11.27
C VAL A 88 2.25 5.23 12.08
N THR A 89 1.13 5.09 11.38
CA THR A 89 -0.21 5.01 11.94
C THR A 89 -0.99 3.85 11.33
N CYS A 90 -1.91 3.28 12.09
CA CYS A 90 -2.68 2.10 11.69
C CYS A 90 -4.12 2.51 11.39
N ALA A 91 -4.59 2.30 10.16
CA ALA A 91 -5.96 2.58 9.75
C ALA A 91 -6.48 1.46 8.85
N ASP A 92 -7.66 0.92 9.18
CA ASP A 92 -8.38 -0.08 8.38
C ASP A 92 -7.53 -1.32 7.99
N GLY A 93 -6.65 -1.77 8.88
CA GLY A 93 -5.74 -2.91 8.63
C GLY A 93 -4.52 -2.58 7.78
N TRP A 94 -4.27 -1.29 7.52
CA TRP A 94 -3.08 -0.77 6.85
C TRP A 94 -2.19 -0.01 7.81
N ASN A 95 -0.89 -0.14 7.60
CA ASN A 95 0.12 0.71 8.21
C ASN A 95 0.44 1.83 7.24
N LEU A 96 0.32 3.08 7.67
CA LEU A 96 0.40 4.27 6.83
C LEU A 96 1.45 5.23 7.36
N PHE A 97 2.14 5.92 6.46
CA PHE A 97 3.02 7.02 6.81
C PHE A 97 3.11 8.02 5.65
N GLY A 98 3.42 9.27 5.99
CA GLY A 98 3.61 10.34 5.02
C GLY A 98 5.08 10.63 4.79
N ALA A 99 5.51 10.72 3.54
CA ALA A 99 6.85 11.19 3.17
C ALA A 99 6.85 11.82 1.78
N ASN A 100 7.62 12.89 1.58
CA ASN A 100 7.84 13.51 0.26
C ASN A 100 6.55 13.88 -0.50
N GLY A 101 5.50 14.35 0.21
CA GLY A 101 4.21 14.69 -0.40
C GLY A 101 3.41 13.47 -0.90
N ARG A 102 3.70 12.29 -0.34
CA ARG A 102 3.01 11.03 -0.64
C ARG A 102 2.60 10.36 0.66
N ILE A 103 1.51 9.62 0.60
CA ILE A 103 1.12 8.65 1.62
C ILE A 103 1.53 7.28 1.12
N TYR A 104 2.28 6.57 1.95
CA TYR A 104 2.65 5.19 1.73
C TYR A 104 1.84 4.32 2.68
N GLY A 105 1.38 3.18 2.19
CA GLY A 105 0.61 2.23 2.95
C GLY A 105 1.07 0.81 2.68
N TRP A 106 1.07 -0.04 3.69
CA TRP A 106 1.23 -1.47 3.49
C TRP A 106 0.34 -2.30 4.41
N SER A 107 -0.03 -3.48 3.94
CA SER A 107 -0.82 -4.45 4.70
C SER A 107 -0.43 -5.87 4.30
N THR A 108 -0.87 -6.86 5.09
CA THR A 108 -0.74 -8.28 4.74
C THR A 108 -1.78 -8.73 3.72
N THR A 109 -2.74 -7.86 3.36
CA THR A 109 -3.80 -8.15 2.38
C THR A 109 -3.28 -7.95 0.97
N VAL A 110 -3.63 -8.86 0.07
CA VAL A 110 -3.31 -8.77 -1.36
C VAL A 110 -4.40 -7.97 -2.06
N LEU A 111 -4.02 -6.92 -2.80
CA LEU A 111 -4.90 -6.20 -3.71
C LEU A 111 -5.06 -7.00 -5.01
N GLY A 112 -6.30 -7.36 -5.37
CA GLY A 112 -6.64 -8.11 -6.58
C GLY A 112 -8.09 -8.56 -6.62
#